data_AF-A0AAD5S5I3-F1
#
_entry.id   AF-A0AAD5S5I3-F1
#
_cell.length_a   1.000
_cell.length_b   1.000
_cell.length_c   1.000
_cell.angle_alpha   90.00
_cell.angle_beta   90.00
_cell.angle_gamma   90.00
#
_symmetry.space_group_name_H-M   'P 1'
#
loop_
_entity.id
_entity.type
_entity.pdbx_description
1 polymer ?
#
loop_
_entity_poly.entity_id
_entity_poly.type
_entity_poly.pdbx_seq_one_letter_code
_entity_poly.pdbx_strand_id
1 'polypeptide(L)'
;MIKGEFLIATSTPQGGGLGMFVSSNGDPVRGTLEWPAIPRSMAFHFPYIIALLRNNIIEIHNLFTQQRIQKILLPSSFEPRFLIEASYDLQSSFGEKASVKVAVACKESVLGLRMTTLEGQVDQLLERKSIEKAVALAEQMMQGMVDEDGERKRTTLRSLYQRAGLVYFRDTLFDEALEMFKKAQLDPRLLIGLFPGLSGSEGVPSTPSGESPGRWVAEMGNIDNIVRLSLERNYPDADEETMNSFGTALAGNAKEMLERYLVFARENKAGVGRLEEIDTILLKIYVESNPNAMYELLERPNYCQYEECEKFLLEKKKYYATSILYRQNNLLKKTLDMWLRIASEEVEDPDFPGVALIVNFLAGAKDKELVWRYAGWVLGRNVGLGVQIFTEWKGPPLDPDDVLEFLKPFGIQGGKMYLEFLVGKGGQQDEKRHTALCLLYVDEVLRHASDEAFQEIDTQYKSLDPRPLFLTFLKTRSDPLSKSRAQLLHFLDTSQHYNVKPVANRIDEAASGKHLAAERAVVQGVLRNHEGVLRILVEEVGVFVG
;
A
#
# COMPACT_ATOMS: atom_id res chain seq x y z
N MET A 1 45.55 -10.90 -15.30
CA MET A 1 45.26 -9.68 -14.52
C MET A 1 44.15 -8.92 -15.21
N ILE A 2 43.52 -7.95 -14.52
CA ILE A 2 42.63 -7.00 -15.19
C ILE A 2 43.41 -6.37 -16.35
N LYS A 3 42.78 -6.24 -17.51
CA LYS A 3 43.43 -5.77 -18.74
C LYS A 3 44.10 -4.42 -18.47
N GLY A 4 45.43 -4.35 -18.65
CA GLY A 4 46.22 -3.13 -18.43
C GLY A 4 46.85 -2.99 -17.04
N GLU A 5 46.69 -3.96 -16.14
CA GLU A 5 47.40 -4.02 -14.85
C GLU A 5 48.56 -5.04 -14.87
N PHE A 6 49.67 -4.71 -14.21
CA PHE A 6 50.87 -5.52 -14.08
C PHE A 6 51.28 -5.66 -12.61
N LEU A 7 51.76 -6.84 -12.20
CA LEU A 7 52.36 -7.07 -10.88
C LEU A 7 53.87 -7.24 -11.05
N ILE A 8 54.63 -6.33 -10.43
CA ILE A 8 56.09 -6.37 -10.42
C ILE A 8 56.54 -6.79 -9.03
N ALA A 9 57.42 -7.79 -8.94
CA ALA A 9 58.01 -8.24 -7.69
C ALA A 9 59.52 -7.90 -7.64
N THR A 10 59.97 -7.42 -6.49
CA THR A 10 61.38 -7.08 -6.20
C THR A 10 61.82 -7.65 -4.85
N SER A 11 63.12 -7.66 -4.57
CA SER A 11 63.67 -8.04 -3.27
C SER A 11 63.66 -6.86 -2.30
N THR A 12 63.37 -7.14 -1.03
CA THR A 12 63.60 -6.18 0.06
C THR A 12 65.02 -6.33 0.64
N PRO A 13 65.57 -5.30 1.30
CA PRO A 13 66.86 -5.39 1.99
C PRO A 13 66.93 -6.50 3.05
N GLN A 14 65.78 -6.88 3.62
CA GLN A 14 65.66 -7.97 4.59
C GLN A 14 65.59 -9.37 3.96
N GLY A 15 65.75 -9.49 2.63
CA GLY A 15 65.72 -10.76 1.90
C GLY A 15 64.32 -11.29 1.57
N GLY A 16 63.28 -10.51 1.88
CA GLY A 16 61.90 -10.77 1.50
C GLY A 16 61.59 -10.36 0.06
N GLY A 17 60.35 -10.60 -0.36
CA GLY A 17 59.81 -10.13 -1.63
C GLY A 17 58.79 -9.01 -1.41
N LEU A 18 58.78 -8.02 -2.28
CA LEU A 18 57.77 -6.96 -2.34
C LEU A 18 57.15 -6.91 -3.73
N GLY A 19 55.83 -6.97 -3.80
CA GLY A 19 55.02 -6.90 -5.01
C GLY A 19 54.29 -5.57 -5.10
N MET A 20 54.30 -4.93 -6.27
CA MET A 20 53.61 -3.69 -6.54
C MET A 20 52.77 -3.83 -7.81
N PHE A 21 51.51 -3.40 -7.75
CA PHE A 21 50.62 -3.37 -8.91
C PHE A 21 50.73 -2.03 -9.62
N VAL A 22 50.99 -2.06 -10.92
CA VAL A 22 51.12 -0.86 -11.75
C VAL A 22 50.21 -0.92 -12.96
N SER A 23 49.72 0.23 -13.41
CA SER A 23 48.99 0.37 -14.67
C SER A 23 49.94 0.24 -15.87
N SER A 24 49.39 0.22 -17.08
CA SER A 24 50.17 0.34 -18.32
C SER A 24 50.99 1.63 -18.40
N ASN A 25 50.64 2.65 -17.62
CA ASN A 25 51.37 3.92 -17.55
C ASN A 25 52.43 3.93 -16.43
N GLY A 26 52.53 2.85 -15.65
CA GLY A 26 53.46 2.73 -14.53
C GLY A 26 52.93 3.28 -13.20
N ASP A 27 51.70 3.78 -13.16
CA ASP A 27 51.08 4.32 -11.94
C ASP A 27 50.69 3.19 -10.98
N PRO A 28 50.89 3.33 -9.66
CA PRO A 28 50.44 2.34 -8.69
C PRO A 28 48.91 2.25 -8.69
N VAL A 29 48.36 1.05 -8.90
CA VAL A 29 46.91 0.84 -9.00
C VAL A 29 46.30 0.15 -7.78
N ARG A 30 47.12 -0.47 -6.92
CA ARG A 30 46.69 -1.18 -5.71
C ARG A 30 47.78 -1.11 -4.63
N GLY A 31 47.47 -1.58 -3.41
CA GLY A 31 48.46 -1.75 -2.35
C GLY A 31 49.51 -2.83 -2.66
N THR A 32 50.50 -3.01 -1.79
CA THR A 32 51.62 -3.93 -2.02
C THR A 32 51.35 -5.36 -1.51
N LEU A 33 52.03 -6.34 -2.10
CA LEU A 33 52.12 -7.70 -1.56
C LEU A 33 53.48 -7.92 -0.92
N GLU A 34 53.53 -8.56 0.24
CA GLU A 34 54.77 -8.89 0.91
C GLU A 34 54.93 -10.42 1.00
N TRP A 35 56.13 -10.89 0.69
CA TRP A 35 56.48 -12.30 0.78
C TRP A 35 57.68 -12.50 1.70
N PRO A 36 57.71 -13.59 2.48
CA PRO A 36 58.82 -13.89 3.39
C PRO A 36 60.14 -14.23 2.66
N ALA A 37 60.07 -14.55 1.38
CA ALA A 37 61.22 -14.76 0.50
C ALA A 37 60.87 -14.25 -0.90
N ILE A 38 61.87 -13.90 -1.70
CA ILE A 38 61.63 -13.41 -3.06
C ILE A 38 60.89 -14.47 -3.91
N PRO A 39 59.81 -14.09 -4.63
CA PRO A 39 59.18 -14.96 -5.61
C PRO A 39 60.17 -15.37 -6.70
N ARG A 40 60.27 -16.68 -6.96
CA ARG A 40 60.99 -17.25 -8.11
C ARG A 40 60.11 -17.25 -9.36
N SER A 41 58.82 -17.48 -9.19
CA SER A 41 57.84 -17.54 -10.27
C SER A 41 56.47 -17.15 -9.73
N MET A 42 55.66 -16.50 -10.55
CA MET A 42 54.30 -16.10 -10.20
C MET A 42 53.35 -16.49 -11.32
N ALA A 43 52.15 -16.90 -10.95
CA ALA A 43 51.03 -17.10 -11.85
C ALA A 43 49.83 -16.34 -11.30
N PHE A 44 48.93 -16.05 -12.21
CA PHE A 44 47.68 -15.38 -11.92
C PHE A 44 46.55 -16.30 -12.35
N HIS A 45 45.68 -16.66 -11.42
CA HIS A 45 44.43 -17.35 -11.73
C HIS A 45 43.32 -16.62 -11.00
N PHE A 46 42.54 -15.82 -11.72
CA PHE A 46 41.60 -14.87 -11.12
C PHE A 46 40.69 -15.53 -10.06
N PRO A 47 40.54 -14.94 -8.85
CA PRO A 47 41.09 -13.68 -8.36
C PRO A 47 42.40 -13.86 -7.56
N TYR A 48 43.13 -14.95 -7.75
CA TYR A 48 44.30 -15.31 -6.95
C TYR A 48 45.63 -15.02 -7.63
N ILE A 49 46.58 -14.58 -6.82
CA ILE A 49 47.99 -14.43 -7.17
C ILE A 49 48.75 -15.54 -6.46
N ILE A 50 49.49 -16.32 -7.23
CA ILE A 50 50.14 -17.54 -6.77
C ILE A 50 51.63 -17.37 -6.97
N ALA A 51 52.39 -17.29 -5.87
CA ALA A 51 53.82 -17.04 -5.89
C ALA A 51 54.59 -18.26 -5.37
N LEU A 52 55.45 -18.84 -6.20
CA LEU A 52 56.45 -19.82 -5.79
C LEU A 52 57.67 -19.06 -5.27
N LEU A 53 57.93 -19.18 -3.98
CA LEU A 53 59.03 -18.51 -3.30
C LEU A 53 60.31 -19.36 -3.36
N ARG A 54 61.48 -18.72 -3.21
CA ARG A 54 62.79 -19.41 -3.22
C ARG A 54 62.99 -20.43 -2.09
N ASN A 55 62.17 -20.39 -1.04
CA ASN A 55 62.18 -21.35 0.07
C ASN A 55 61.20 -22.53 -0.14
N ASN A 56 60.87 -22.85 -1.40
CA ASN A 56 59.97 -23.94 -1.80
C ASN A 56 58.54 -23.84 -1.26
N ILE A 57 58.10 -22.64 -0.91
CA ILE A 57 56.74 -22.36 -0.46
C ILE A 57 55.96 -21.73 -1.62
N ILE A 58 54.72 -22.18 -1.83
CA ILE A 58 53.74 -21.46 -2.63
C ILE A 58 52.85 -20.65 -1.69
N GLU A 59 52.79 -19.34 -1.89
CA GLU A 59 51.83 -18.47 -1.21
C GLU A 59 50.76 -17.97 -2.18
N ILE A 60 49.50 -18.10 -1.77
CA ILE A 60 48.33 -17.71 -2.54
C ILE A 60 47.70 -16.48 -1.87
N HIS A 61 47.58 -15.39 -2.62
CA HIS A 61 47.00 -14.12 -2.17
C HIS A 61 45.72 -13.82 -2.96
N ASN A 62 44.74 -13.18 -2.31
CA ASN A 62 43.58 -12.62 -2.99
C ASN A 62 43.95 -11.28 -3.64
N LEU A 63 43.61 -11.08 -4.92
CA LEU A 63 43.91 -9.84 -5.66
C LEU A 63 43.25 -8.59 -5.04
N PHE A 64 42.03 -8.73 -4.51
CA PHE A 64 41.22 -7.64 -3.99
C PHE A 64 41.57 -7.29 -2.55
N THR A 65 41.63 -8.29 -1.66
CA THR A 65 41.94 -8.04 -0.24
C THR A 65 43.43 -7.96 0.04
N GLN A 66 44.27 -8.43 -0.91
CA GLN A 66 45.73 -8.52 -0.78
C GLN A 66 46.21 -9.39 0.39
N GLN A 67 45.30 -10.09 1.05
CA GLN A 67 45.60 -11.00 2.15
C GLN A 67 46.04 -12.37 1.62
N ARG A 68 46.98 -12.99 2.34
CA ARG A 68 47.38 -14.37 2.11
C ARG A 68 46.25 -15.32 2.53
N ILE A 69 45.78 -16.13 1.58
CA ILE A 69 44.71 -17.12 1.78
C ILE A 69 45.29 -18.47 2.17
N GLN A 70 46.38 -18.88 1.53
CA GLN A 70 46.94 -20.22 1.72
C GLN A 70 48.46 -20.22 1.54
N LYS A 71 49.09 -21.16 2.25
CA LYS A 71 50.51 -21.48 2.14
C LYS A 71 50.66 -22.98 1.91
N ILE A 72 51.43 -23.37 0.89
CA ILE A 72 51.69 -24.77 0.55
C ILE A 72 53.21 -24.97 0.58
N LEU A 73 53.68 -25.87 1.44
CA LEU A 73 55.09 -26.24 1.49
C LEU A 73 55.35 -27.39 0.51
N LEU A 74 56.26 -27.18 -0.44
CA LEU A 74 56.71 -28.24 -1.34
C LEU A 74 57.96 -28.92 -0.76
N PRO A 75 58.02 -30.27 -0.75
CA PRO A 75 59.23 -30.98 -0.38
C PRO A 75 60.43 -30.57 -1.25
N SER A 76 61.57 -30.31 -0.61
CA SER A 76 62.79 -29.88 -1.32
C SER A 76 63.29 -30.89 -2.36
N SER A 77 62.94 -32.18 -2.22
CA SER A 77 63.25 -33.24 -3.19
C SER A 77 62.64 -33.00 -4.57
N PHE A 78 61.53 -32.26 -4.65
CA PHE A 78 60.92 -31.94 -5.94
C PHE A 78 61.67 -30.85 -6.71
N GLU A 79 62.52 -30.05 -6.06
CA GLU A 79 63.25 -28.93 -6.68
C GLU A 79 62.36 -28.07 -7.61
N PRO A 80 61.33 -27.37 -7.08
CA PRO A 80 60.40 -26.60 -7.89
C PRO A 80 61.10 -25.43 -8.60
N ARG A 81 60.87 -25.30 -9.91
CA ARG A 81 61.57 -24.35 -10.78
C ARG A 81 60.72 -23.13 -11.14
N PHE A 82 59.51 -23.37 -11.65
CA PHE A 82 58.56 -22.32 -12.00
C PHE A 82 57.13 -22.86 -11.94
N LEU A 83 56.15 -21.97 -11.91
CA LEU A 83 54.75 -22.31 -12.03
C LEU A 83 54.09 -21.51 -13.15
N ILE A 84 53.01 -22.05 -13.70
CA ILE A 84 52.26 -21.43 -14.80
C ILE A 84 50.76 -21.70 -14.61
N GLU A 85 49.94 -20.73 -15.02
CA GLU A 85 48.51 -20.96 -15.13
C GLU A 85 48.25 -22.06 -16.17
N ALA A 86 47.42 -23.02 -15.80
CA ALA A 86 47.25 -24.26 -16.52
C ALA A 86 45.83 -24.76 -16.25
N SER A 87 44.93 -24.69 -17.25
CA SER A 87 43.54 -25.13 -17.08
C SER A 87 43.33 -26.47 -17.78
N TYR A 88 43.35 -27.56 -17.01
CA TYR A 88 43.13 -28.92 -17.52
C TYR A 88 42.29 -29.74 -16.54
N ASP A 89 41.31 -30.48 -17.04
CA ASP A 89 40.56 -31.42 -16.22
C ASP A 89 41.24 -32.79 -16.28
N LEU A 90 41.68 -33.27 -15.13
CA LEU A 90 42.21 -34.62 -14.95
C LEU A 90 41.07 -35.55 -14.54
N GLN A 91 40.86 -36.62 -15.31
CA GLN A 91 40.10 -37.77 -14.84
C GLN A 91 41.05 -38.70 -14.09
N SER A 92 40.83 -38.87 -12.79
CA SER A 92 41.54 -39.90 -12.04
C SER A 92 41.06 -41.29 -12.48
N SER A 93 41.92 -42.29 -12.31
CA SER A 93 41.57 -43.71 -12.55
C SER A 93 40.40 -44.21 -11.67
N PHE A 94 40.01 -43.42 -10.66
CA PHE A 94 38.91 -43.68 -9.74
C PHE A 94 37.64 -42.86 -10.06
N GLY A 95 37.60 -42.16 -11.21
CA GLY A 95 36.41 -41.42 -11.67
C GLY A 95 36.26 -40.02 -11.09
N GLU A 96 37.16 -39.56 -10.22
CA GLU A 96 37.16 -38.17 -9.74
C GLU A 96 37.68 -37.24 -10.83
N LYS A 97 36.85 -36.24 -11.20
CA LYS A 97 37.27 -35.13 -12.04
C LYS A 97 37.95 -34.08 -11.17
N ALA A 98 39.22 -33.79 -11.41
CA ALA A 98 39.97 -32.72 -10.76
C ALA A 98 40.36 -31.65 -11.78
N SER A 99 39.90 -30.41 -11.60
CA SER A 99 40.33 -29.29 -12.43
C SER A 99 41.64 -28.72 -11.89
N VAL A 100 42.73 -28.95 -12.61
CA VAL A 100 44.01 -28.31 -12.35
C VAL A 100 43.95 -26.90 -12.91
N LYS A 101 44.35 -25.91 -12.09
CA LYS A 101 44.40 -24.48 -12.47
C LYS A 101 45.81 -23.92 -12.56
N VAL A 102 46.78 -24.58 -11.92
CA VAL A 102 48.20 -24.21 -11.97
C VAL A 102 49.05 -25.47 -12.05
N ALA A 103 50.05 -25.44 -12.93
CA ALA A 103 51.07 -26.47 -13.03
C ALA A 103 52.38 -25.93 -12.43
N VAL A 104 53.07 -26.77 -11.66
CA VAL A 104 54.37 -26.47 -11.06
C VAL A 104 55.39 -27.40 -11.70
N ALA A 105 56.33 -26.83 -12.45
CA ALA A 105 57.43 -27.55 -13.06
C ALA A 105 58.53 -27.78 -12.02
N CYS A 106 58.86 -29.04 -11.80
CA CYS A 106 59.91 -29.51 -10.91
C CYS A 106 61.11 -30.01 -11.75
N LYS A 107 62.17 -30.51 -11.11
CA LYS A 107 63.35 -31.01 -11.85
C LYS A 107 63.01 -32.22 -12.73
N GLU A 108 62.24 -33.17 -12.20
CA GLU A 108 61.94 -34.47 -12.85
C GLU A 108 60.43 -34.76 -12.90
N SER A 109 59.59 -33.80 -12.49
CA SER A 109 58.14 -33.99 -12.41
C SER A 109 57.37 -32.70 -12.70
N VAL A 110 56.05 -32.83 -12.86
CA VAL A 110 55.12 -31.71 -12.92
C VAL A 110 54.02 -31.96 -11.90
N LEU A 111 53.78 -31.00 -11.01
CA LEU A 111 52.69 -31.07 -10.02
C LEU A 111 51.52 -30.24 -10.53
N GLY A 112 50.29 -30.73 -10.36
CA GLY A 112 49.06 -29.99 -10.64
C GLY A 112 48.43 -29.48 -9.34
N LEU A 113 48.27 -28.17 -9.21
CA LEU A 113 47.46 -27.59 -8.14
C LEU A 113 45.99 -27.59 -8.57
N ARG A 114 45.19 -28.38 -7.85
CA ARG A 114 43.75 -28.39 -7.97
C ARG A 114 43.14 -27.21 -7.22
N MET A 115 42.14 -26.59 -7.81
CA MET A 115 41.35 -25.55 -7.16
C MET A 115 39.98 -26.13 -6.79
N THR A 116 39.57 -25.95 -5.53
CA THR A 116 38.18 -26.19 -5.12
C THR A 116 37.27 -25.25 -5.92
N THR A 117 36.12 -25.75 -6.38
CA THR A 117 35.14 -24.92 -7.10
C THR A 117 34.71 -23.72 -6.26
N LEU A 118 34.21 -22.65 -6.89
CA LEU A 118 33.69 -21.49 -6.16
C LEU A 118 32.60 -21.92 -5.18
N GLU A 119 31.70 -22.81 -5.63
CA GLU A 119 30.65 -23.39 -4.79
C GLU A 119 31.28 -24.06 -3.55
N GLY A 120 32.26 -24.97 -3.72
CA GLY A 120 32.89 -25.64 -2.59
C GLY A 120 33.67 -24.71 -1.65
N GLN A 121 34.26 -23.63 -2.16
CA GLN A 121 34.92 -22.62 -1.31
C GLN A 121 33.92 -21.79 -0.52
N VAL A 122 32.82 -21.40 -1.16
CA VAL A 122 31.67 -20.77 -0.52
C VAL A 122 31.11 -21.67 0.57
N ASP A 123 30.92 -22.97 0.29
CA ASP A 123 30.35 -23.95 1.22
C ASP A 123 31.17 -24.00 2.50
N GLN A 124 32.50 -24.13 2.34
CA GLN A 124 33.43 -24.14 3.46
C GLN A 124 33.41 -22.84 4.26
N LEU A 125 33.22 -21.69 3.61
CA LEU A 125 33.12 -20.39 4.29
C LEU A 125 31.79 -20.24 5.04
N LEU A 126 30.68 -20.70 4.45
CA LEU A 126 29.36 -20.72 5.09
C LEU A 126 29.34 -21.69 6.29
N GLU A 127 29.94 -22.87 6.17
CA GLU A 127 30.11 -23.84 7.27
C GLU A 127 30.92 -23.25 8.43
N ARG A 128 31.94 -22.46 8.11
CA ARG A 128 32.76 -21.73 9.10
C ARG A 128 32.11 -20.45 9.60
N LYS A 129 30.84 -20.20 9.26
CA LYS A 129 30.09 -18.98 9.59
C LYS A 129 30.77 -17.67 9.17
N SER A 130 31.64 -17.72 8.15
CA SER A 130 32.31 -16.55 7.57
C SER A 130 31.55 -16.06 6.35
N ILE A 131 30.29 -15.66 6.54
CA ILE A 131 29.35 -15.38 5.45
C ILE A 131 29.78 -14.17 4.64
N GLU A 132 30.31 -13.13 5.29
CA GLU A 132 30.79 -11.91 4.63
C GLU A 132 31.95 -12.23 3.69
N LYS A 133 32.83 -13.15 4.09
CA LYS A 133 33.94 -13.62 3.24
C LYS A 133 33.43 -14.46 2.07
N ALA A 134 32.39 -15.29 2.29
CA ALA A 134 31.78 -16.09 1.23
C ALA A 134 31.13 -15.20 0.17
N VAL A 135 30.35 -14.21 0.61
CA VAL A 135 29.69 -13.22 -0.26
C VAL A 135 30.72 -12.38 -1.00
N ALA A 136 31.71 -11.82 -0.29
CA ALA A 136 32.77 -11.03 -0.90
C ALA A 136 33.57 -11.83 -1.93
N LEU A 137 33.91 -13.09 -1.63
CA LEU A 137 34.63 -13.95 -2.56
C LEU A 137 33.83 -14.16 -3.85
N ALA A 138 32.53 -14.44 -3.74
CA ALA A 138 31.69 -14.67 -4.89
C ALA A 138 31.51 -13.40 -5.73
N GLU A 139 31.17 -12.27 -5.09
CA GLU A 139 31.05 -10.96 -5.76
C GLU A 139 32.34 -10.60 -6.51
N GLN A 140 33.50 -10.78 -5.86
CA GLN A 140 34.83 -10.59 -6.46
C GLN A 140 35.08 -11.50 -7.65
N MET A 141 34.75 -12.80 -7.53
CA MET A 141 34.98 -13.78 -8.60
C MET A 141 34.21 -13.48 -9.88
N MET A 142 33.15 -12.69 -9.84
CA MET A 142 32.42 -12.34 -11.06
C MET A 142 32.78 -10.99 -11.64
N GLN A 143 33.39 -10.09 -10.86
CA GLN A 143 33.87 -8.82 -11.37
C GLN A 143 34.96 -8.98 -12.46
N GLY A 144 35.69 -10.11 -12.47
CA GLY A 144 36.75 -10.38 -13.44
C GLY A 144 36.38 -11.29 -14.61
N MET A 145 35.14 -11.78 -14.72
CA MET A 145 34.74 -12.71 -15.78
C MET A 145 33.91 -11.99 -16.86
N VAL A 146 34.58 -11.39 -17.84
CA VAL A 146 33.96 -10.47 -18.81
C VAL A 146 33.13 -11.16 -19.92
N ASP A 147 33.27 -12.46 -20.23
CA ASP A 147 32.58 -13.04 -21.41
C ASP A 147 31.69 -14.30 -21.19
N GLU A 148 30.69 -14.35 -22.08
CA GLU A 148 29.66 -15.32 -22.56
C GLU A 148 28.69 -16.06 -21.61
N ASP A 149 29.07 -16.47 -20.40
CA ASP A 149 28.18 -17.33 -19.57
C ASP A 149 27.46 -16.57 -18.42
N GLY A 150 26.94 -15.38 -18.73
CA GLY A 150 26.36 -14.44 -17.75
C GLY A 150 25.18 -14.99 -16.94
N GLU A 151 24.32 -15.80 -17.56
CA GLU A 151 23.12 -16.31 -16.91
C GLU A 151 23.41 -17.43 -15.90
N ARG A 152 24.38 -18.31 -16.22
CA ARG A 152 24.87 -19.33 -15.26
C ARG A 152 25.49 -18.66 -14.04
N LYS A 153 26.34 -17.65 -14.24
CA LYS A 153 26.94 -16.85 -13.16
C LYS A 153 25.88 -16.23 -12.25
N ARG A 154 24.86 -15.60 -12.84
CA ARG A 154 23.75 -14.99 -12.12
C ARG A 154 22.93 -16.00 -11.32
N THR A 155 22.78 -17.21 -11.87
CA THR A 155 22.10 -18.32 -11.19
C THR A 155 22.92 -18.83 -9.99
N THR A 156 24.22 -19.05 -10.16
CA THR A 156 25.13 -19.45 -9.06
C THR A 156 25.13 -18.41 -7.95
N LEU A 157 25.15 -17.12 -8.29
CA LEU A 157 25.04 -16.03 -7.31
C LEU A 157 23.75 -16.07 -6.51
N ARG A 158 22.64 -16.21 -7.22
CA ARG A 158 21.33 -16.26 -6.57
C ARG A 158 21.31 -17.42 -5.59
N SER A 159 21.78 -18.60 -6.01
CA SER A 159 21.89 -19.77 -5.13
C SER A 159 22.76 -19.49 -3.89
N LEU A 160 23.90 -18.82 -4.05
CA LEU A 160 24.74 -18.41 -2.93
C LEU A 160 24.00 -17.47 -1.97
N TYR A 161 23.39 -16.39 -2.49
CA TYR A 161 22.66 -15.44 -1.66
C TYR A 161 21.49 -16.09 -0.94
N GLN A 162 20.80 -17.04 -1.57
CA GLN A 162 19.77 -17.84 -0.92
C GLN A 162 20.34 -18.58 0.29
N ARG A 163 21.46 -19.28 0.12
CA ARG A 163 22.10 -20.05 1.20
C ARG A 163 22.63 -19.15 2.32
N ALA A 164 23.29 -18.04 1.97
CA ALA A 164 23.75 -17.05 2.93
C ALA A 164 22.57 -16.47 3.74
N GLY A 165 21.48 -16.08 3.05
CA GLY A 165 20.27 -15.58 3.69
C GLY A 165 19.62 -16.59 4.62
N LEU A 166 19.56 -17.87 4.22
CA LEU A 166 19.05 -18.95 5.06
C LEU A 166 19.91 -19.18 6.32
N VAL A 167 21.23 -19.06 6.22
CA VAL A 167 22.12 -19.15 7.39
C VAL A 167 21.88 -17.98 8.34
N TYR A 168 21.83 -16.74 7.84
CA TYR A 168 21.51 -15.56 8.66
C TYR A 168 20.14 -15.69 9.33
N PHE A 169 19.12 -16.15 8.57
CA PHE A 169 17.77 -16.34 9.09
C PHE A 169 17.73 -17.37 10.22
N ARG A 170 18.43 -18.51 10.07
CA ARG A 170 18.55 -19.52 11.13
C ARG A 170 19.26 -18.99 12.37
N ASP A 171 20.24 -18.10 12.19
CA ASP A 171 20.94 -17.44 13.29
C ASP A 171 20.18 -16.21 13.81
N THR A 172 18.91 -16.02 13.41
CA THR A 172 18.01 -14.92 13.85
C THR A 172 18.51 -13.51 13.50
N LEU A 173 19.39 -13.41 12.50
CA LEU A 173 19.92 -12.17 11.94
C LEU A 173 19.04 -11.74 10.76
N PHE A 174 17.86 -11.21 11.06
CA PHE A 174 16.80 -11.01 10.07
C PHE A 174 17.08 -9.89 9.06
N ASP A 175 17.76 -8.81 9.46
CA ASP A 175 18.11 -7.72 8.54
C ASP A 175 19.16 -8.17 7.51
N GLU A 176 20.18 -8.91 7.94
CA GLU A 176 21.20 -9.50 7.07
C GLU A 176 20.57 -10.53 6.12
N ALA A 177 19.66 -11.36 6.65
CA ALA A 177 18.91 -12.33 5.84
C ALA A 177 18.08 -11.63 4.75
N LEU A 178 17.38 -10.53 5.10
CA LEU A 178 16.57 -9.74 4.17
C LEU A 178 17.38 -9.25 2.98
N GLU A 179 18.56 -8.68 3.22
CA GLU A 179 19.42 -8.16 2.17
C GLU A 179 19.91 -9.28 1.24
N MET A 180 20.25 -10.45 1.79
CA MET A 180 20.60 -11.61 0.98
C MET A 180 19.40 -12.13 0.17
N PHE A 181 18.20 -12.20 0.74
CA PHE A 181 17.01 -12.64 0.01
C PHE A 181 16.64 -11.68 -1.13
N LYS A 182 16.79 -10.37 -0.93
CA LYS A 182 16.59 -9.36 -1.99
C LYS A 182 17.58 -9.55 -3.13
N LYS A 183 18.88 -9.71 -2.83
CA LYS A 183 19.93 -9.99 -3.83
C LYS A 183 19.66 -11.30 -4.58
N ALA A 184 19.16 -12.31 -3.87
CA ALA A 184 18.77 -13.60 -4.44
C ALA A 184 17.52 -13.54 -5.33
N GLN A 185 16.61 -12.57 -5.12
CA GLN A 185 15.24 -12.62 -5.64
C GLN A 185 14.59 -13.99 -5.33
N LEU A 186 14.65 -14.39 -4.06
CA LEU A 186 14.09 -15.64 -3.57
C LEU A 186 12.57 -15.73 -3.86
N ASP A 187 12.08 -16.91 -4.23
CA ASP A 187 10.64 -17.13 -4.40
C ASP A 187 9.92 -16.85 -3.07
N PRO A 188 8.99 -15.88 -3.01
CA PRO A 188 8.31 -15.49 -1.77
C PRO A 188 7.63 -16.64 -1.04
N ARG A 189 7.16 -17.67 -1.76
CA ARG A 189 6.49 -18.85 -1.19
C ARG A 189 7.38 -19.61 -0.22
N LEU A 190 8.69 -19.60 -0.48
CA LEU A 190 9.67 -20.27 0.37
C LEU A 190 9.75 -19.60 1.74
N LEU A 191 9.67 -18.26 1.79
CA LEU A 191 9.64 -17.55 3.06
C LEU A 191 8.27 -17.63 3.72
N ILE A 192 7.19 -17.48 2.95
CA ILE A 192 5.80 -17.62 3.46
C ILE A 192 5.63 -18.97 4.15
N GLY A 193 6.14 -20.06 3.55
CA GLY A 193 6.05 -21.41 4.11
C GLY A 193 6.75 -21.61 5.47
N LEU A 194 7.61 -20.68 5.89
CA LEU A 194 8.19 -20.68 7.24
C LEU A 194 7.20 -20.19 8.31
N PHE A 195 6.09 -19.57 7.90
CA PHE A 195 5.08 -18.97 8.77
C PHE A 195 3.73 -19.71 8.60
N PRO A 196 3.53 -20.83 9.33
CA PRO A 196 2.34 -21.65 9.19
C PRO A 196 1.03 -20.91 9.56
N GLY A 197 1.08 -19.92 10.46
CA GLY A 197 -0.08 -19.11 10.81
C GLY A 197 -0.54 -18.14 9.71
N LEU A 198 0.29 -17.88 8.70
CA LEU A 198 -0.02 -17.00 7.57
C LEU A 198 -0.35 -17.78 6.30
N SER A 199 0.30 -18.93 6.11
CA SER A 199 0.10 -19.81 4.96
C SER A 199 -1.30 -20.42 4.98
N GLY A 200 -2.01 -20.42 3.85
CA GLY A 200 -3.24 -21.21 3.69
C GLY A 200 -2.98 -22.71 3.83
N SER A 201 -4.03 -23.54 3.93
CA SER A 201 -3.90 -25.00 4.15
C SER A 201 -3.24 -25.76 2.98
N GLU A 202 -2.85 -25.09 1.91
CA GLU A 202 -2.12 -25.69 0.80
C GLU A 202 -0.62 -25.60 1.07
N GLY A 203 -0.06 -26.75 1.43
CA GLY A 203 1.30 -26.91 1.90
C GLY A 203 2.37 -26.41 0.93
N VAL A 204 3.57 -26.26 1.49
CA VAL A 204 4.84 -26.04 0.79
C VAL A 204 4.83 -26.80 -0.54
N PRO A 205 5.11 -26.13 -1.68
CA PRO A 205 5.13 -26.81 -2.97
C PRO A 205 5.99 -28.07 -2.91
N SER A 206 5.43 -29.19 -3.37
CA SER A 206 6.12 -30.47 -3.51
C SER A 206 7.51 -30.23 -4.11
N THR A 207 8.55 -30.61 -3.37
CA THR A 207 9.95 -30.38 -3.73
C THR A 207 10.29 -31.06 -5.05
N PRO A 208 10.92 -30.34 -6.01
CA PRO A 208 11.64 -31.00 -7.09
C PRO A 208 12.82 -31.78 -6.50
N SER A 209 13.05 -32.98 -7.04
CA SER A 209 14.21 -33.81 -6.75
C SER A 209 15.52 -33.08 -7.13
N GLY A 210 16.30 -32.67 -6.12
CA GLY A 210 17.62 -32.03 -6.27
C GLY A 210 18.02 -31.15 -5.07
N GLU A 211 19.23 -30.58 -5.09
CA GLU A 211 19.66 -29.48 -4.20
C GLU A 211 18.91 -28.20 -4.59
N SER A 212 17.67 -28.08 -4.14
CA SER A 212 16.83 -26.91 -4.40
C SER A 212 16.65 -26.05 -3.14
N PRO A 213 16.42 -24.73 -3.28
CA PRO A 213 16.13 -23.85 -2.14
C PRO A 213 14.96 -24.33 -1.28
N GLY A 214 13.96 -25.00 -1.89
CA GLY A 214 12.84 -25.59 -1.16
C GLY A 214 13.25 -26.69 -0.17
N ARG A 215 14.27 -27.49 -0.51
CA ARG A 215 14.79 -28.51 0.42
C ARG A 215 15.46 -27.87 1.62
N TRP A 216 16.32 -26.86 1.43
CA TRP A 216 17.01 -26.18 2.54
C TRP A 216 16.04 -25.48 3.48
N VAL A 217 14.99 -24.87 2.93
CA VAL A 217 13.90 -24.25 3.69
C VAL A 217 13.14 -25.32 4.49
N ALA A 218 12.82 -26.47 3.89
CA ALA A 218 12.15 -27.56 4.58
C ALA A 218 13.01 -28.15 5.72
N GLU A 219 14.33 -28.29 5.52
CA GLU A 219 15.27 -28.75 6.55
C GLU A 219 15.39 -27.77 7.73
N MET A 220 15.11 -26.48 7.53
CA MET A 220 15.17 -25.46 8.58
C MET A 220 13.99 -25.52 9.56
N GLY A 221 12.85 -26.07 9.13
CA GLY A 221 11.60 -26.03 9.89
C GLY A 221 10.89 -24.67 9.83
N ASN A 222 9.84 -24.49 10.64
CA ASN A 222 9.08 -23.24 10.71
C ASN A 222 9.75 -22.20 11.62
N ILE A 223 9.22 -20.98 11.63
CA ILE A 223 9.75 -19.89 12.44
C ILE A 223 9.76 -20.20 13.94
N ASP A 224 8.75 -20.91 14.45
CA ASP A 224 8.67 -21.29 15.86
C ASP A 224 9.84 -22.19 16.27
N ASN A 225 10.19 -23.15 15.42
CA ASN A 225 11.34 -24.03 15.64
C ASN A 225 12.67 -23.26 15.60
N ILE A 226 12.82 -22.33 14.65
CA ILE A 226 14.04 -21.52 14.50
C ILE A 226 14.25 -20.64 15.73
N VAL A 227 13.20 -19.94 16.16
CA VAL A 227 13.23 -19.08 17.35
C VAL A 227 13.55 -19.90 18.59
N ARG A 228 12.86 -21.04 18.80
CA ARG A 228 13.11 -21.93 19.93
C ARG A 228 14.57 -22.40 19.99
N LEU A 229 15.11 -22.90 18.87
CA LEU A 229 16.49 -23.38 18.80
C LEU A 229 17.52 -22.25 19.02
N SER A 230 17.23 -21.02 18.55
CA SER A 230 18.08 -19.86 18.80
C SER A 230 18.12 -19.49 20.28
N LEU A 231 16.95 -19.50 20.94
CA LEU A 231 16.84 -19.20 22.36
C LEU A 231 17.54 -20.27 23.22
N GLU A 232 17.32 -21.55 22.96
CA GLU A 232 17.98 -22.65 23.69
C GLU A 232 19.52 -22.59 23.58
N ARG A 233 20.02 -22.17 22.41
CA ARG A 233 21.46 -22.04 22.17
C ARG A 233 22.08 -20.82 22.86
N ASN A 234 21.40 -19.68 22.82
CA ASN A 234 21.97 -18.40 23.24
C ASN A 234 21.64 -18.06 24.71
N TYR A 235 20.56 -18.62 25.25
CA TYR A 235 20.04 -18.36 26.60
C TYR A 235 19.64 -19.67 27.31
N PRO A 236 20.57 -20.63 27.50
CA PRO A 236 20.24 -21.95 28.05
C PRO A 236 19.70 -21.92 29.49
N ASP A 237 20.02 -20.86 30.25
CA ASP A 237 19.65 -20.69 31.66
C ASP A 237 18.48 -19.71 31.88
N ALA A 238 17.84 -19.23 30.80
CA ALA A 238 16.71 -18.30 30.91
C ALA A 238 15.45 -19.00 31.44
N ASP A 239 14.68 -18.28 32.25
CA ASP A 239 13.39 -18.74 32.76
C ASP A 239 12.28 -18.67 31.68
N GLU A 240 11.15 -19.32 31.96
CA GLU A 240 10.04 -19.46 31.00
C GLU A 240 9.45 -18.10 30.58
N GLU A 241 9.37 -17.12 31.48
CA GLU A 241 8.82 -15.79 31.16
C GLU A 241 9.74 -15.05 30.20
N THR A 242 11.04 -15.05 30.47
CA THR A 242 12.05 -14.47 29.58
C THR A 242 12.06 -15.15 28.22
N MET A 243 12.00 -16.49 28.18
CA MET A 243 11.97 -17.27 26.94
C MET A 243 10.73 -16.93 26.09
N ASN A 244 9.56 -16.78 26.71
CA ASN A 244 8.33 -16.41 26.01
C ASN A 244 8.38 -14.97 25.47
N SER A 245 8.89 -14.03 26.27
CA SER A 245 9.03 -12.62 25.87
C SER A 245 10.00 -12.47 24.69
N PHE A 246 11.20 -13.06 24.78
CA PHE A 246 12.17 -13.03 23.69
C PHE A 246 11.70 -13.82 22.47
N GLY A 247 11.01 -14.94 22.66
CA GLY A 247 10.42 -15.71 21.57
C GLY A 247 9.40 -14.90 20.78
N THR A 248 8.52 -14.19 21.49
CA THR A 248 7.53 -13.29 20.86
C THR A 248 8.22 -12.16 20.09
N ALA A 249 9.26 -11.55 20.67
CA ALA A 249 10.01 -10.48 20.01
C ALA A 249 10.73 -10.98 18.74
N LEU A 250 11.42 -12.13 18.80
CA LEU A 250 12.12 -12.72 17.66
C LEU A 250 11.15 -13.14 16.55
N ALA A 251 10.01 -13.75 16.90
CA ALA A 251 8.97 -14.09 15.93
C ALA A 251 8.37 -12.82 15.27
N GLY A 252 8.20 -11.75 16.05
CA GLY A 252 7.79 -10.43 15.54
C GLY A 252 8.78 -9.87 14.53
N ASN A 253 10.07 -9.86 14.86
CA ASN A 253 11.13 -9.40 13.96
C ASN A 253 11.21 -10.23 12.66
N ALA A 254 11.00 -11.54 12.76
CA ALA A 254 10.95 -12.41 11.59
C ALA A 254 9.76 -12.07 10.68
N LYS A 255 8.59 -11.77 11.28
CA LYS A 255 7.39 -11.37 10.55
C LYS A 255 7.56 -10.00 9.88
N GLU A 256 8.19 -9.04 10.56
CA GLU A 256 8.53 -7.73 9.98
C GLU A 256 9.50 -7.89 8.79
N MET A 257 10.49 -8.77 8.91
CA MET A 257 11.38 -9.10 7.81
C MET A 257 10.61 -9.67 6.61
N LEU A 258 9.70 -10.64 6.85
CA LEU A 258 8.84 -11.20 5.82
C LEU A 258 8.02 -10.09 5.15
N GLU A 259 7.38 -9.21 5.93
CA GLU A 259 6.61 -8.06 5.40
C GLU A 259 7.48 -7.20 4.46
N ARG A 260 8.66 -6.77 4.92
CA ARG A 260 9.60 -5.97 4.12
C ARG A 260 10.05 -6.70 2.85
N TYR A 261 10.25 -8.01 2.92
CA TYR A 261 10.59 -8.82 1.76
C TYR A 261 9.43 -8.93 0.76
N LEU A 262 8.20 -9.13 1.24
CA LEU A 262 7.01 -9.25 0.39
C LEU A 262 6.70 -7.92 -0.32
N VAL A 263 6.88 -6.78 0.35
CA VAL A 263 6.80 -5.45 -0.28
C VAL A 263 7.84 -5.34 -1.41
N PHE A 264 9.10 -5.67 -1.13
CA PHE A 264 10.14 -5.71 -2.17
C PHE A 264 9.76 -6.66 -3.32
N ALA A 265 9.29 -7.87 -3.02
CA ALA A 265 8.95 -8.86 -4.03
C ALA A 265 7.81 -8.40 -4.93
N ARG A 266 6.78 -7.76 -4.37
CA ARG A 266 5.66 -7.17 -5.10
C ARG A 266 6.12 -6.13 -6.12
N GLU A 267 7.09 -5.29 -5.74
CA GLU A 267 7.60 -4.19 -6.57
C GLU A 267 8.66 -4.64 -7.60
N ASN A 268 9.22 -5.83 -7.44
CA ASN A 268 10.37 -6.31 -8.20
C ASN A 268 10.08 -7.63 -8.94
N LYS A 269 11.07 -8.10 -9.72
CA LYS A 269 10.95 -9.34 -10.51
C LYS A 269 10.69 -10.59 -9.68
N ALA A 270 10.98 -10.57 -8.38
CA ALA A 270 10.76 -11.70 -7.47
C ALA A 270 9.26 -12.05 -7.28
N GLY A 271 8.35 -11.09 -7.46
CA GLY A 271 6.91 -11.30 -7.34
C GLY A 271 6.16 -11.58 -8.65
N VAL A 272 6.87 -11.68 -9.78
CA VAL A 272 6.24 -11.92 -11.09
C VAL A 272 5.49 -13.25 -11.06
N GLY A 273 4.18 -13.20 -11.29
CA GLY A 273 3.30 -14.38 -11.26
C GLY A 273 2.94 -14.89 -9.86
N ARG A 274 3.26 -14.14 -8.80
CA ARG A 274 3.00 -14.50 -7.39
C ARG A 274 2.25 -13.40 -6.62
N LEU A 275 1.70 -12.41 -7.33
CA LEU A 275 1.07 -11.24 -6.70
C LEU A 275 -0.14 -11.61 -5.83
N GLU A 276 -0.89 -12.65 -6.20
CA GLU A 276 -2.04 -13.13 -5.42
C GLU A 276 -1.62 -13.61 -4.03
N GLU A 277 -0.63 -14.50 -3.96
CA GLU A 277 -0.08 -15.01 -2.71
C GLU A 277 0.53 -13.87 -1.88
N ILE A 278 1.30 -12.98 -2.52
CA ILE A 278 1.95 -11.84 -1.86
C ILE A 278 0.92 -10.89 -1.24
N ASP A 279 -0.07 -10.45 -2.02
CA ASP A 279 -1.08 -9.49 -1.57
C ASP A 279 -1.96 -10.10 -0.46
N THR A 280 -2.31 -11.39 -0.58
CA THR A 280 -3.06 -12.12 0.45
C THR A 280 -2.32 -12.19 1.78
N ILE A 281 -1.02 -12.52 1.76
CA ILE A 281 -0.21 -12.59 2.99
C ILE A 281 0.06 -11.20 3.56
N LEU A 282 0.36 -10.21 2.72
CA LEU A 282 0.51 -8.82 3.16
C LEU A 282 -0.76 -8.31 3.85
N LEU A 283 -1.94 -8.61 3.30
CA LEU A 283 -3.20 -8.25 3.94
C LEU A 283 -3.32 -8.88 5.34
N LYS A 284 -3.04 -10.18 5.48
CA LYS A 284 -3.09 -10.86 6.78
C LYS A 284 -2.11 -10.25 7.79
N ILE A 285 -0.91 -9.88 7.35
CA ILE A 285 0.08 -9.21 8.20
C ILE A 285 -0.46 -7.84 8.64
N TYR A 286 -0.92 -7.00 7.71
CA TYR A 286 -1.39 -5.64 7.99
C TYR A 286 -2.62 -5.58 8.89
N VAL A 287 -3.53 -6.55 8.80
CA VAL A 287 -4.68 -6.64 9.73
C VAL A 287 -4.24 -6.72 11.19
N GLU A 288 -3.08 -7.33 11.45
CA GLU A 288 -2.55 -7.51 12.80
C GLU A 288 -1.56 -6.42 13.22
N SER A 289 -0.80 -5.85 12.29
CA SER A 289 0.29 -4.91 12.60
C SER A 289 0.01 -3.46 12.21
N ASN A 290 -0.73 -3.20 11.12
CA ASN A 290 -0.79 -1.88 10.50
C ASN A 290 -2.10 -1.63 9.72
N PRO A 291 -3.15 -1.09 10.38
CA PRO A 291 -4.43 -0.78 9.73
C PRO A 291 -4.33 0.19 8.55
N ASN A 292 -3.40 1.14 8.58
CA ASN A 292 -3.25 2.11 7.49
C ASN A 292 -2.74 1.43 6.21
N ALA A 293 -1.72 0.58 6.32
CA ALA A 293 -1.19 -0.19 5.19
C ALA A 293 -2.22 -1.19 4.66
N MET A 294 -3.07 -1.75 5.54
CA MET A 294 -4.20 -2.61 5.15
C MET A 294 -5.16 -1.87 4.21
N TYR A 295 -5.63 -0.67 4.60
CA TYR A 295 -6.53 0.13 3.77
C TYR A 295 -5.87 0.58 2.47
N GLU A 296 -4.59 1.00 2.50
CA GLU A 296 -3.85 1.37 1.30
C GLU A 296 -3.76 0.20 0.30
N LEU A 297 -3.49 -1.02 0.79
CA LEU A 297 -3.45 -2.23 -0.04
C LEU A 297 -4.83 -2.55 -0.65
N LEU A 298 -5.90 -2.43 0.12
CA LEU A 298 -7.27 -2.72 -0.33
C LEU A 298 -7.82 -1.67 -1.30
N GLU A 299 -7.37 -0.42 -1.20
CA GLU A 299 -7.85 0.67 -2.07
C GLU A 299 -7.15 0.71 -3.43
N ARG A 300 -5.89 0.28 -3.49
CA ARG A 300 -5.14 0.15 -4.75
C ARG A 300 -5.44 -1.18 -5.48
N PRO A 301 -5.08 -1.31 -6.77
CA PRO A 301 -5.14 -2.59 -7.47
C PRO A 301 -4.33 -3.64 -6.73
N ASN A 302 -5.02 -4.69 -6.28
CA ASN A 302 -4.46 -5.81 -5.54
C ASN A 302 -5.01 -7.13 -6.10
N TYR A 303 -4.30 -8.21 -5.77
CA TYR A 303 -4.61 -9.57 -6.22
C TYR A 303 -5.03 -10.48 -5.07
N CYS A 304 -5.49 -9.91 -3.95
CA CYS A 304 -5.88 -10.67 -2.76
C CYS A 304 -6.89 -11.79 -3.10
N GLN A 305 -6.63 -13.00 -2.61
CA GLN A 305 -7.54 -14.13 -2.80
C GLN A 305 -8.83 -13.88 -2.01
N TYR A 306 -9.94 -13.72 -2.73
CA TYR A 306 -11.20 -13.24 -2.19
C TYR A 306 -11.72 -14.12 -1.03
N GLU A 307 -11.81 -15.43 -1.24
CA GLU A 307 -12.42 -16.36 -0.28
C GLU A 307 -11.63 -16.44 1.04
N GLU A 308 -10.30 -16.49 0.93
CA GLU A 308 -9.42 -16.57 2.10
C GLU A 308 -9.40 -15.25 2.86
N CYS A 309 -9.28 -14.12 2.16
CA CYS A 309 -9.27 -12.79 2.76
C CYS A 309 -10.61 -12.43 3.40
N GLU A 310 -11.74 -12.75 2.76
CA GLU A 310 -13.08 -12.53 3.32
C GLU A 310 -13.22 -13.26 4.66
N LYS A 311 -12.89 -14.56 4.68
CA LYS A 311 -12.96 -15.37 5.91
C LYS A 311 -12.09 -14.77 7.02
N PHE A 312 -10.83 -14.45 6.72
CA PHE A 312 -9.88 -13.92 7.69
C PHE A 312 -10.31 -12.55 8.25
N LEU A 313 -10.74 -11.62 7.39
CA LEU A 313 -11.21 -10.30 7.83
C LEU A 313 -12.47 -10.39 8.70
N LEU A 314 -13.40 -11.28 8.36
CA LEU A 314 -14.59 -11.53 9.18
C LEU A 314 -14.25 -12.15 10.54
N GLU A 315 -13.33 -13.11 10.60
CA GLU A 315 -12.82 -13.69 11.86
C GLU A 315 -12.18 -12.62 12.75
N LYS A 316 -11.44 -11.68 12.16
CA LYS A 316 -10.81 -10.54 12.85
C LYS A 316 -11.78 -9.36 13.09
N LYS A 317 -13.06 -9.50 12.75
CA LYS A 317 -14.10 -8.46 12.89
C LYS A 317 -13.77 -7.14 12.17
N LYS A 318 -13.06 -7.20 11.05
CA LYS A 318 -12.72 -6.05 10.20
C LYS A 318 -13.76 -5.87 9.10
N TYR A 319 -14.99 -5.56 9.48
CA TYR A 319 -16.16 -5.47 8.59
C TYR A 319 -16.04 -4.37 7.53
N TYR A 320 -15.48 -3.20 7.87
CA TYR A 320 -15.26 -2.13 6.92
C TYR A 320 -14.19 -2.52 5.89
N ALA A 321 -13.09 -3.12 6.30
CA ALA A 321 -12.10 -3.68 5.37
C ALA A 321 -12.72 -4.76 4.44
N THR A 322 -13.55 -5.66 4.99
CA THR A 322 -14.30 -6.65 4.19
C THR A 322 -15.17 -5.98 3.13
N SER A 323 -15.85 -4.88 3.48
CA SER A 323 -16.66 -4.13 2.52
C SER A 323 -15.84 -3.54 1.36
N ILE A 324 -14.60 -3.11 1.62
CA ILE A 324 -13.70 -2.62 0.57
C ILE A 324 -13.25 -3.77 -0.33
N LEU A 325 -12.96 -4.94 0.24
CA LEU A 325 -12.68 -6.16 -0.53
C LEU A 325 -13.85 -6.54 -1.45
N TYR A 326 -15.10 -6.46 -0.96
CA TYR A 326 -16.30 -6.67 -1.77
C TYR A 326 -16.39 -5.68 -2.94
N ARG A 327 -16.07 -4.42 -2.68
CA ARG A 327 -16.07 -3.37 -3.70
C ARG A 327 -15.04 -3.64 -4.79
N GLN A 328 -13.82 -4.05 -4.44
CA GLN A 328 -12.77 -4.39 -5.41
C GLN A 328 -13.18 -5.57 -6.31
N ASN A 329 -13.96 -6.51 -5.77
CA ASN A 329 -14.49 -7.65 -6.50
C ASN A 329 -15.84 -7.35 -7.21
N ASN A 330 -16.22 -6.08 -7.33
CA ASN A 330 -17.47 -5.63 -7.96
C ASN A 330 -18.75 -6.20 -7.31
N LEU A 331 -18.69 -6.61 -6.04
CA LEU A 331 -19.83 -7.12 -5.26
C LEU A 331 -20.53 -5.96 -4.53
N LEU A 332 -21.10 -5.04 -5.30
CA LEU A 332 -21.65 -3.77 -4.77
C LEU A 332 -22.80 -3.98 -3.77
N LYS A 333 -23.66 -4.98 -4.01
CA LYS A 333 -24.76 -5.33 -3.09
C LYS A 333 -24.24 -5.77 -1.73
N LYS A 334 -23.27 -6.70 -1.69
CA LYS A 334 -22.62 -7.13 -0.44
C LYS A 334 -21.92 -5.98 0.28
N THR A 335 -21.30 -5.07 -0.48
CA THR A 335 -20.64 -3.87 0.07
C THR A 335 -21.63 -3.00 0.84
N LEU A 336 -22.75 -2.67 0.21
CA LEU A 336 -23.80 -1.83 0.82
C LEU A 336 -24.50 -2.54 1.96
N ASP A 337 -24.81 -3.83 1.81
CA ASP A 337 -25.40 -4.63 2.89
C ASP A 337 -24.48 -4.62 4.12
N MET A 338 -23.15 -4.73 3.94
CA MET A 338 -22.20 -4.62 5.05
C MET A 338 -22.19 -3.22 5.67
N TRP A 339 -22.15 -2.16 4.87
CA TRP A 339 -22.20 -0.79 5.40
C TRP A 339 -23.49 -0.48 6.15
N LEU A 340 -24.63 -1.00 5.68
CA LEU A 340 -25.91 -0.86 6.36
C LEU A 340 -25.88 -1.55 7.72
N ARG A 341 -25.32 -2.76 7.81
CA ARG A 341 -25.16 -3.50 9.08
C ARG A 341 -24.24 -2.77 10.07
N ILE A 342 -23.15 -2.18 9.59
CA ILE A 342 -22.26 -1.38 10.44
C ILE A 342 -23.00 -0.12 10.91
N ALA A 343 -23.65 0.59 9.99
CA ALA A 343 -24.34 1.83 10.30
C ALA A 343 -25.61 1.63 11.16
N SER A 344 -26.27 0.46 11.07
CA SER A 344 -27.39 0.08 11.94
C SER A 344 -26.95 -0.41 13.32
N GLU A 345 -25.65 -0.42 13.61
CA GLU A 345 -25.07 -0.90 14.87
C GLU A 345 -25.33 -2.41 15.12
N GLU A 346 -25.65 -3.17 14.06
CA GLU A 346 -25.72 -4.65 14.14
C GLU A 346 -24.35 -5.28 14.29
N VAL A 347 -23.33 -4.65 13.69
CA VAL A 347 -21.92 -4.98 13.85
C VAL A 347 -21.14 -3.70 14.16
N GLU A 348 -20.15 -3.81 15.03
CA GLU A 348 -19.30 -2.69 15.40
C GLU A 348 -18.01 -2.73 14.59
N ASP A 349 -17.70 -1.62 13.92
CA ASP A 349 -16.39 -1.40 13.29
C ASP A 349 -15.98 0.08 13.44
N PRO A 350 -14.94 0.38 14.25
CA PRO A 350 -14.53 1.74 14.53
C PRO A 350 -13.93 2.46 13.32
N ASP A 351 -13.46 1.73 12.31
CA ASP A 351 -12.82 2.30 11.13
C ASP A 351 -13.85 2.79 10.09
N PHE A 352 -15.15 2.53 10.31
CA PHE A 352 -16.20 2.90 9.37
C PHE A 352 -16.43 4.43 9.33
N PRO A 353 -16.30 5.09 8.16
CA PRO A 353 -16.43 6.56 8.06
C PRO A 353 -17.84 7.11 8.31
N GLY A 354 -18.86 6.24 8.42
CA GLY A 354 -20.25 6.63 8.67
C GLY A 354 -21.10 6.75 7.40
N VAL A 355 -22.35 7.18 7.60
CA VAL A 355 -23.42 7.20 6.57
C VAL A 355 -23.06 8.06 5.35
N ALA A 356 -22.22 9.08 5.52
CA ALA A 356 -21.75 9.93 4.41
C ALA A 356 -21.02 9.13 3.31
N LEU A 357 -20.32 8.05 3.68
CA LEU A 357 -19.70 7.16 2.70
C LEU A 357 -20.74 6.50 1.79
N ILE A 358 -21.85 6.02 2.38
CA ILE A 358 -22.96 5.38 1.65
C ILE A 358 -23.57 6.38 0.67
N VAL A 359 -23.83 7.62 1.13
CA VAL A 359 -24.39 8.70 0.29
C VAL A 359 -23.48 8.98 -0.90
N ASN A 360 -22.19 9.22 -0.66
CA ASN A 360 -21.22 9.54 -1.71
C ASN A 360 -21.08 8.39 -2.72
N PHE A 361 -21.09 7.15 -2.23
CA PHE A 361 -21.03 5.97 -3.09
C PHE A 361 -22.29 5.83 -3.95
N LEU A 362 -23.48 5.97 -3.36
CA LEU A 362 -24.75 5.90 -4.10
C LEU A 362 -24.88 7.06 -5.10
N ALA A 363 -24.51 8.29 -4.74
CA ALA A 363 -24.54 9.43 -5.66
C ALA A 363 -23.60 9.24 -6.86
N GLY A 364 -22.46 8.58 -6.66
CA GLY A 364 -21.49 8.25 -7.71
C GLY A 364 -21.78 6.96 -8.49
N ALA A 365 -22.78 6.17 -8.09
CA ALA A 365 -23.08 4.91 -8.74
C ALA A 365 -23.64 5.13 -10.16
N LYS A 366 -23.56 4.08 -11.00
CA LYS A 366 -24.17 4.09 -12.35
C LYS A 366 -25.45 3.27 -12.42
N ASP A 367 -25.65 2.38 -11.45
CA ASP A 367 -26.79 1.47 -11.37
C ASP A 367 -27.95 2.12 -10.61
N LYS A 368 -29.05 2.39 -11.35
CA LYS A 368 -30.26 3.00 -10.78
C LYS A 368 -30.97 2.05 -9.81
N GLU A 369 -30.98 0.74 -10.08
CA GLU A 369 -31.68 -0.23 -9.22
C GLU A 369 -31.07 -0.26 -7.82
N LEU A 370 -29.74 -0.14 -7.78
CA LEU A 370 -28.99 -0.07 -6.54
C LEU A 370 -29.31 1.22 -5.76
N VAL A 371 -29.42 2.37 -6.44
CA VAL A 371 -29.88 3.61 -5.78
C VAL A 371 -31.26 3.44 -5.18
N TRP A 372 -32.23 2.98 -5.96
CA TRP A 372 -33.61 2.81 -5.50
C TRP A 372 -33.73 1.85 -4.31
N ARG A 373 -32.92 0.79 -4.30
CA ARG A 373 -32.91 -0.20 -3.23
C ARG A 373 -32.37 0.35 -1.91
N TYR A 374 -31.27 1.11 -1.95
CA TYR A 374 -30.54 1.50 -0.73
C TYR A 374 -30.83 2.94 -0.27
N ALA A 375 -31.28 3.83 -1.15
CA ALA A 375 -31.58 5.23 -0.78
C ALA A 375 -32.70 5.32 0.27
N GLY A 376 -33.69 4.41 0.23
CA GLY A 376 -34.78 4.37 1.20
C GLY A 376 -34.30 4.18 2.64
N TRP A 377 -33.24 3.38 2.83
CA TRP A 377 -32.65 3.18 4.15
C TRP A 377 -32.01 4.47 4.69
N VAL A 378 -31.27 5.19 3.84
CA VAL A 378 -30.63 6.47 4.21
C VAL A 378 -31.69 7.52 4.53
N LEU A 379 -32.74 7.62 3.70
CA LEU A 379 -33.86 8.54 3.91
C LEU A 379 -34.58 8.30 5.24
N GLY A 380 -34.77 7.03 5.63
CA GLY A 380 -35.39 6.67 6.90
C GLY A 380 -34.58 7.13 8.12
N ARG A 381 -33.25 7.26 7.99
CA ARG A 381 -32.37 7.71 9.08
C ARG A 381 -32.10 9.22 9.06
N ASN A 382 -31.86 9.77 7.87
CA ASN A 382 -31.63 11.19 7.66
C ASN A 382 -32.11 11.60 6.26
N VAL A 383 -33.27 12.26 6.23
CA VAL A 383 -33.92 12.71 4.99
C VAL A 383 -33.00 13.63 4.18
N GLY A 384 -32.26 14.53 4.83
CA GLY A 384 -31.38 15.48 4.14
C GLY A 384 -30.23 14.77 3.39
N LEU A 385 -29.56 13.84 4.06
CA LEU A 385 -28.52 13.00 3.44
C LEU A 385 -29.08 12.08 2.36
N GLY A 386 -30.30 11.55 2.55
CA GLY A 386 -30.94 10.70 1.56
C GLY A 386 -31.30 11.45 0.27
N VAL A 387 -31.74 12.71 0.38
CA VAL A 387 -32.02 13.56 -0.79
C VAL A 387 -30.73 13.90 -1.56
N GLN A 388 -29.59 14.05 -0.86
CA GLN A 388 -28.29 14.31 -1.51
C GLN A 388 -27.91 13.24 -2.53
N ILE A 389 -28.32 11.99 -2.32
CA ILE A 389 -28.08 10.89 -3.26
C ILE A 389 -28.64 11.23 -4.65
N PHE A 390 -29.83 11.84 -4.70
CA PHE A 390 -30.51 12.18 -5.94
C PHE A 390 -30.05 13.52 -6.53
N THR A 391 -29.71 14.49 -5.68
CA THR A 391 -29.29 15.82 -6.16
C THR A 391 -27.84 15.86 -6.63
N GLU A 392 -26.97 14.98 -6.10
CA GLU A 392 -25.57 14.85 -6.52
C GLU A 392 -25.32 13.64 -7.44
N TRP A 393 -26.40 13.03 -7.93
CA TRP A 393 -26.37 11.84 -8.79
C TRP A 393 -25.57 12.07 -10.08
N LYS A 394 -24.60 11.19 -10.34
CA LYS A 394 -23.71 11.25 -11.52
C LYS A 394 -24.01 10.18 -12.58
N GLY A 395 -24.97 9.30 -12.31
CA GLY A 395 -25.38 8.25 -13.24
C GLY A 395 -26.36 8.73 -14.31
N PRO A 396 -27.01 7.80 -15.05
CA PRO A 396 -27.98 8.18 -16.08
C PRO A 396 -29.17 8.92 -15.48
N PRO A 397 -29.78 9.88 -16.19
CA PRO A 397 -30.81 10.77 -15.64
C PRO A 397 -31.97 9.98 -15.04
N LEU A 398 -32.36 10.37 -13.82
CA LEU A 398 -33.54 9.85 -13.12
C LEU A 398 -34.75 10.71 -13.49
N ASP A 399 -35.93 10.10 -13.60
CA ASP A 399 -37.15 10.87 -13.78
C ASP A 399 -37.45 11.63 -12.47
N PRO A 400 -37.57 12.97 -12.51
CA PRO A 400 -37.89 13.74 -11.32
C PRO A 400 -39.20 13.32 -10.64
N ASP A 401 -40.20 12.86 -11.41
CA ASP A 401 -41.49 12.48 -10.86
C ASP A 401 -41.41 11.15 -10.11
N ASP A 402 -40.60 10.20 -10.59
CA ASP A 402 -40.29 8.94 -9.88
C ASP A 402 -39.56 9.22 -8.56
N VAL A 403 -38.59 10.14 -8.56
CA VAL A 403 -37.86 10.53 -7.32
C VAL A 403 -38.82 11.18 -6.33
N LEU A 404 -39.68 12.09 -6.78
CA LEU A 404 -40.68 12.72 -5.92
C LEU A 404 -41.65 11.70 -5.34
N GLU A 405 -42.10 10.72 -6.14
CA GLU A 405 -42.94 9.62 -5.65
C GLU A 405 -42.22 8.77 -4.61
N PHE A 406 -40.95 8.47 -4.84
CA PHE A 406 -40.11 7.73 -3.89
C PHE A 406 -39.88 8.46 -2.57
N LEU A 407 -39.86 9.81 -2.58
CA LEU A 407 -39.66 10.63 -1.38
C LEU A 407 -40.92 10.80 -0.53
N LYS A 408 -42.13 10.63 -1.10
CA LYS A 408 -43.41 10.82 -0.39
C LYS A 408 -43.50 10.09 0.97
N PRO A 409 -43.09 8.81 1.10
CA PRO A 409 -43.19 8.08 2.37
C PRO A 409 -42.31 8.65 3.49
N PHE A 410 -41.25 9.40 3.15
CA PHE A 410 -40.27 9.94 4.10
C PHE A 410 -40.60 11.37 4.56
N GLY A 411 -41.79 11.86 4.21
CA GLY A 411 -42.30 13.16 4.63
C GLY A 411 -42.05 14.29 3.62
N ILE A 412 -42.71 15.42 3.88
CA ILE A 412 -42.79 16.57 2.97
C ILE A 412 -41.42 17.23 2.75
N GLN A 413 -40.55 17.18 3.76
CA GLN A 413 -39.25 17.85 3.73
C GLN A 413 -38.32 17.32 2.64
N GLY A 414 -38.33 16.01 2.39
CA GLY A 414 -37.49 15.41 1.35
C GLY A 414 -37.90 15.89 -0.04
N GLY A 415 -39.20 15.85 -0.33
CA GLY A 415 -39.76 16.38 -1.57
C GLY A 415 -39.49 17.86 -1.76
N LYS A 416 -39.61 18.66 -0.69
CA LYS A 416 -39.24 20.09 -0.69
C LYS A 416 -37.78 20.29 -1.11
N MET A 417 -36.83 19.64 -0.44
CA MET A 417 -35.39 19.77 -0.73
C MET A 417 -35.05 19.36 -2.18
N TYR A 418 -35.71 18.33 -2.70
CA TYR A 418 -35.51 17.89 -4.09
C TYR A 418 -36.11 18.89 -5.09
N LEU A 419 -37.31 19.43 -4.84
CA LEU A 419 -37.91 20.49 -5.66
C LEU A 419 -37.06 21.77 -5.67
N GLU A 420 -36.51 22.17 -4.52
CA GLU A 420 -35.58 23.29 -4.42
C GLU A 420 -34.35 23.09 -5.31
N PHE A 421 -33.81 21.87 -5.34
CA PHE A 421 -32.73 21.53 -6.25
C PHE A 421 -33.15 21.63 -7.72
N LEU A 422 -34.30 21.05 -8.10
CA LEU A 422 -34.78 21.06 -9.50
C LEU A 422 -35.03 22.48 -10.03
N VAL A 423 -35.67 23.33 -9.22
CA VAL A 423 -36.02 24.71 -9.57
C VAL A 423 -34.81 25.64 -9.52
N GLY A 424 -33.96 25.49 -8.49
CA GLY A 424 -32.78 26.35 -8.30
C GLY A 424 -31.59 25.94 -9.16
N LYS A 425 -30.94 24.82 -8.81
CA LYS A 425 -29.70 24.36 -9.47
C LYS A 425 -29.95 23.57 -10.74
N GLY A 426 -31.07 22.84 -10.81
CA GLY A 426 -31.47 22.02 -11.95
C GLY A 426 -31.99 22.84 -13.14
N GLY A 427 -32.30 24.13 -12.93
CA GLY A 427 -32.71 25.07 -13.98
C GLY A 427 -34.00 24.68 -14.71
N GLN A 428 -34.82 23.81 -14.11
CA GLN A 428 -36.07 23.38 -14.74
C GLN A 428 -37.10 24.50 -14.63
N GLN A 429 -37.71 24.87 -15.76
CA GLN A 429 -38.72 25.94 -15.85
C GLN A 429 -40.16 25.41 -15.81
N ASP A 430 -40.37 24.19 -15.30
CA ASP A 430 -41.69 23.55 -15.29
C ASP A 430 -42.64 24.24 -14.30
N GLU A 431 -43.72 24.82 -14.84
CA GLU A 431 -44.74 25.51 -14.06
C GLU A 431 -45.31 24.66 -12.93
N LYS A 432 -45.50 23.36 -13.14
CA LYS A 432 -46.09 22.46 -12.13
C LYS A 432 -45.18 22.36 -10.90
N ARG A 433 -43.87 22.24 -11.12
CA ARG A 433 -42.87 22.07 -10.05
C ARG A 433 -42.65 23.37 -9.29
N HIS A 434 -42.60 24.51 -9.99
CA HIS A 434 -42.55 25.82 -9.36
C HIS A 434 -43.79 26.09 -8.51
N THR A 435 -44.98 25.73 -9.01
CA THR A 435 -46.24 25.87 -8.27
C THR A 435 -46.24 24.97 -7.03
N ALA A 436 -45.86 23.70 -7.17
CA ALA A 436 -45.80 22.75 -6.05
C ALA A 436 -44.83 23.23 -4.96
N LEU A 437 -43.63 23.69 -5.33
CA LEU A 437 -42.66 24.24 -4.38
C LEU A 437 -43.18 25.48 -3.66
N CYS A 438 -43.83 26.40 -4.39
CA CYS A 438 -44.42 27.58 -3.79
C CYS A 438 -45.51 27.24 -2.76
N LEU A 439 -46.37 26.26 -3.08
CA LEU A 439 -47.41 25.80 -2.16
C LEU A 439 -46.80 25.16 -0.90
N LEU A 440 -45.69 24.41 -1.04
CA LEU A 440 -44.96 23.87 0.11
C LEU A 440 -44.38 24.97 1.01
N TYR A 441 -43.86 26.07 0.43
CA TYR A 441 -43.41 27.22 1.21
C TYR A 441 -44.56 27.92 1.94
N VAL A 442 -45.72 28.06 1.30
CA VAL A 442 -46.92 28.59 1.95
C VAL A 442 -47.30 27.70 3.14
N ASP A 443 -47.43 26.39 2.93
CA ASP A 443 -47.80 25.46 4.01
C ASP A 443 -46.80 25.43 5.17
N GLU A 444 -45.51 25.65 4.89
CA GLU A 444 -44.47 25.75 5.93
C GLU A 444 -44.57 27.03 6.75
N VAL A 445 -44.84 28.16 6.12
CA VAL A 445 -45.15 29.42 6.82
C VAL A 445 -46.34 29.22 7.74
N LEU A 446 -47.38 28.54 7.28
CA LEU A 446 -48.59 28.27 8.06
C LEU A 446 -48.37 27.29 9.20
N ARG A 447 -47.42 26.36 9.08
CA ARG A 447 -47.06 25.45 10.18
C ARG A 447 -46.44 26.19 11.36
N HIS A 448 -45.74 27.29 11.09
CA HIS A 448 -45.11 28.14 12.10
C HIS A 448 -45.95 29.37 12.46
N ALA A 449 -47.13 29.52 11.85
CA ALA A 449 -48.01 30.64 12.06
C ALA A 449 -48.76 30.54 13.39
N SER A 450 -48.69 31.61 14.18
CA SER A 450 -49.70 31.94 15.18
C SER A 450 -50.03 33.43 15.05
N ASP A 451 -51.23 33.83 15.46
CA ASP A 451 -51.66 35.23 15.36
C ASP A 451 -50.73 36.14 16.19
N GLU A 452 -50.25 35.65 17.34
CA GLU A 452 -49.28 36.37 18.18
C GLU A 452 -47.93 36.52 17.48
N ALA A 453 -47.43 35.46 16.84
CA ALA A 453 -46.16 35.48 16.13
C ALA A 453 -46.18 36.45 14.94
N PHE A 454 -47.30 36.52 14.22
CA PHE A 454 -47.48 37.51 13.16
C PHE A 454 -47.55 38.93 13.70
N GLN A 455 -48.34 39.17 14.75
CA GLN A 455 -48.47 40.48 15.38
C GLN A 455 -47.13 40.98 15.94
N GLU A 456 -46.32 40.10 16.51
CA GLU A 456 -44.99 40.45 17.01
C GLU A 456 -44.08 40.94 15.88
N ILE A 457 -44.01 40.18 14.78
CA ILE A 457 -43.21 40.54 13.59
C ILE A 457 -43.67 41.88 13.01
N ASP A 458 -44.99 42.07 12.86
CA ASP A 458 -45.56 43.31 12.30
C ASP A 458 -45.32 44.51 13.22
N THR A 459 -45.45 44.34 14.54
CA THR A 459 -45.22 45.41 15.52
C THR A 459 -43.75 45.82 15.55
N GLN A 460 -42.83 44.85 15.55
CA GLN A 460 -41.39 45.12 15.52
C GLN A 460 -40.95 45.75 14.19
N TYR A 461 -41.52 45.33 13.06
CA TYR A 461 -41.23 45.95 11.77
C TYR A 461 -41.71 47.41 11.73
N LYS A 462 -42.91 47.67 12.26
CA LYS A 462 -43.51 49.02 12.31
C LYS A 462 -42.80 49.98 13.27
N SER A 463 -42.05 49.47 14.26
CA SER A 463 -41.31 50.30 15.21
C SER A 463 -39.92 50.73 14.73
N LEU A 464 -39.41 50.16 13.63
CA LEU A 464 -38.13 50.56 13.04
C LEU A 464 -38.26 51.90 12.31
N ASP A 465 -37.25 52.76 12.44
CA ASP A 465 -37.12 54.00 11.66
C ASP A 465 -35.63 54.29 11.37
N PRO A 466 -35.17 54.33 10.11
CA PRO A 466 -35.92 54.07 8.88
C PRO A 466 -36.30 52.59 8.73
N ARG A 467 -37.43 52.33 8.07
CA ARG A 467 -37.90 50.96 7.80
C ARG A 467 -37.16 50.33 6.62
N PRO A 468 -36.42 49.22 6.82
CA PRO A 468 -35.78 48.50 5.72
C PRO A 468 -36.84 47.76 4.89
N LEU A 469 -36.45 47.21 3.72
CA LEU A 469 -37.31 46.27 2.99
C LEU A 469 -37.72 45.10 3.89
N PHE A 470 -39.00 44.71 3.84
CA PHE A 470 -39.54 43.67 4.71
C PHE A 470 -38.77 42.34 4.60
N LEU A 471 -38.37 41.93 3.39
CA LEU A 471 -37.53 40.75 3.18
C LEU A 471 -36.16 40.86 3.90
N THR A 472 -35.53 42.04 3.88
CA THR A 472 -34.25 42.28 4.57
C THR A 472 -34.42 42.19 6.08
N PHE A 473 -35.51 42.75 6.62
CA PHE A 473 -35.86 42.62 8.04
C PHE A 473 -36.05 41.16 8.45
N LEU A 474 -36.82 40.38 7.70
CA LEU A 474 -37.04 38.96 8.01
C LEU A 474 -35.73 38.16 8.00
N LYS A 475 -34.80 38.47 7.07
CA LYS A 475 -33.47 37.83 7.03
C LYS A 475 -32.59 38.13 8.25
N THR A 476 -32.82 39.22 8.97
CA THR A 476 -32.09 39.51 10.22
C THR A 476 -32.60 38.73 11.43
N ARG A 477 -33.75 38.06 11.29
CA ARG A 477 -34.39 37.33 12.38
C ARG A 477 -34.02 35.84 12.34
N SER A 478 -33.94 35.23 13.52
CA SER A 478 -33.57 33.82 13.67
C SER A 478 -34.77 32.87 13.84
N ASP A 479 -35.97 33.39 14.08
CA ASP A 479 -37.17 32.59 14.34
C ASP A 479 -37.67 31.82 13.10
N PRO A 480 -38.32 30.66 13.30
CA PRO A 480 -38.76 29.80 12.20
C PRO A 480 -39.73 30.50 11.23
N LEU A 481 -40.71 31.24 11.76
CA LEU A 481 -41.73 31.91 10.95
C LEU A 481 -41.09 32.94 10.01
N SER A 482 -40.17 33.78 10.52
CA SER A 482 -39.48 34.79 9.72
C SER A 482 -38.60 34.16 8.64
N LYS A 483 -37.93 33.05 8.94
CA LYS A 483 -37.14 32.29 7.95
C LYS A 483 -38.03 31.73 6.84
N SER A 484 -39.15 31.09 7.18
CA SER A 484 -40.09 30.54 6.21
C SER A 484 -40.72 31.64 5.35
N ARG A 485 -41.10 32.78 5.95
CA ARG A 485 -41.66 33.93 5.23
C ARG A 485 -40.63 34.58 4.31
N ALA A 486 -39.40 34.74 4.77
CA ALA A 486 -38.32 35.25 3.93
C ALA A 486 -38.06 34.33 2.72
N GLN A 487 -38.13 33.02 2.92
CA GLN A 487 -37.96 32.03 1.87
C GLN A 487 -39.11 32.11 0.84
N LEU A 488 -40.36 32.17 1.30
CA LEU A 488 -41.54 32.34 0.44
C LEU A 488 -41.48 33.65 -0.36
N LEU A 489 -41.22 34.78 0.30
CA LEU A 489 -41.11 36.09 -0.36
C LEU A 489 -40.00 36.11 -1.39
N HIS A 490 -38.84 35.55 -1.06
CA HIS A 490 -37.73 35.46 -2.01
C HIS A 490 -38.10 34.61 -3.23
N PHE A 491 -38.80 33.49 -3.03
CA PHE A 491 -39.27 32.67 -4.14
C PHE A 491 -40.29 33.40 -5.02
N LEU A 492 -41.30 34.04 -4.41
CA LEU A 492 -42.33 34.79 -5.14
C LEU A 492 -41.75 35.94 -5.97
N ASP A 493 -40.68 36.57 -5.48
CA ASP A 493 -39.98 37.67 -6.16
C ASP A 493 -39.08 37.18 -7.31
N THR A 494 -38.43 36.02 -7.14
CA THR A 494 -37.41 35.52 -8.10
C THR A 494 -37.97 34.59 -9.17
N SER A 495 -38.98 33.79 -8.83
CA SER A 495 -39.55 32.76 -9.70
C SER A 495 -40.63 33.34 -10.62
N GLN A 496 -40.47 33.20 -11.93
CA GLN A 496 -41.46 33.68 -12.91
C GLN A 496 -42.33 32.57 -13.52
N HIS A 497 -42.10 31.32 -13.10
CA HIS A 497 -42.69 30.14 -13.76
C HIS A 497 -43.85 29.51 -12.98
N TYR A 498 -44.17 29.95 -11.76
CA TYR A 498 -45.26 29.35 -10.98
C TYR A 498 -46.65 29.82 -11.45
N ASN A 499 -47.66 28.96 -11.29
CA ASN A 499 -49.05 29.34 -11.53
C ASN A 499 -49.56 30.19 -10.36
N VAL A 500 -49.87 31.45 -10.66
CA VAL A 500 -50.20 32.44 -9.64
C VAL A 500 -51.56 32.19 -8.99
N LYS A 501 -52.54 31.61 -9.73
CA LYS A 501 -53.92 31.46 -9.22
C LYS A 501 -54.04 30.48 -8.05
N PRO A 502 -53.51 29.25 -8.10
CA PRO A 502 -53.55 28.33 -6.96
C PRO A 502 -52.81 28.88 -5.74
N VAL A 503 -51.67 29.55 -5.97
CA VAL A 503 -50.86 30.16 -4.90
C VAL A 503 -51.62 31.31 -4.24
N ALA A 504 -52.24 32.19 -5.02
CA ALA A 504 -53.07 33.28 -4.51
C ALA A 504 -54.23 32.74 -3.66
N ASN A 505 -54.99 31.77 -4.19
CA ASN A 505 -56.09 31.15 -3.45
C ASN A 505 -55.62 30.52 -2.14
N ARG A 506 -54.49 29.81 -2.15
CA ARG A 506 -53.96 29.17 -0.94
C ARG A 506 -53.50 30.19 0.11
N ILE A 507 -52.85 31.27 -0.32
CA ILE A 507 -52.46 32.37 0.57
C ILE A 507 -53.69 33.06 1.14
N ASP A 508 -54.71 33.34 0.32
CA ASP A 508 -55.95 34.00 0.74
C ASP A 508 -56.80 33.11 1.66
N GLU A 509 -56.88 31.80 1.41
CA GLU A 509 -57.55 30.83 2.29
C GLU A 509 -56.86 30.73 3.65
N ALA A 510 -55.53 30.71 3.63
CA ALA A 510 -54.75 30.59 4.86
C ALA A 510 -54.72 31.88 5.66
N ALA A 511 -54.72 33.02 4.96
CA ALA A 511 -54.87 34.34 5.52
C ALA A 511 -56.35 34.67 5.69
N SER A 512 -57.01 34.12 6.70
CA SER A 512 -58.36 34.56 7.13
C SER A 512 -58.36 36.04 7.57
N GLY A 513 -58.11 36.94 6.63
CA GLY A 513 -58.19 38.40 6.68
C GLY A 513 -56.93 39.20 6.99
N LYS A 514 -55.89 38.70 7.69
CA LYS A 514 -54.92 39.64 8.35
C LYS A 514 -53.43 39.28 8.38
N HIS A 515 -53.01 38.10 7.98
CA HIS A 515 -51.62 37.69 8.08
C HIS A 515 -51.08 37.29 6.69
N LEU A 516 -49.85 37.69 6.35
CA LEU A 516 -49.21 37.59 5.00
C LEU A 516 -49.49 38.73 4.00
N ALA A 517 -49.72 39.96 4.49
CA ALA A 517 -49.95 41.14 3.64
C ALA A 517 -48.82 41.40 2.63
N ALA A 518 -47.55 41.18 3.02
CA ALA A 518 -46.41 41.35 2.12
C ALA A 518 -46.41 40.33 0.97
N GLU A 519 -46.67 39.05 1.28
CA GLU A 519 -46.74 37.96 0.33
C GLU A 519 -47.92 38.15 -0.65
N ARG A 520 -49.08 38.58 -0.15
CA ARG A 520 -50.24 38.96 -0.97
C ARG A 520 -49.92 40.11 -1.91
N ALA A 521 -49.22 41.14 -1.43
CA ALA A 521 -48.83 42.28 -2.25
C ALA A 521 -47.91 41.85 -3.42
N VAL A 522 -46.94 40.95 -3.17
CA VAL A 522 -46.08 40.41 -4.24
C VAL A 522 -46.91 39.63 -5.27
N VAL A 523 -47.81 38.73 -4.82
CA VAL A 523 -48.68 37.94 -5.71
C VAL A 523 -49.60 38.82 -6.56
N GLN A 524 -50.23 39.84 -5.97
CA GLN A 524 -51.07 40.80 -6.71
C GLN A 524 -50.25 41.63 -7.72
N GLY A 525 -48.99 41.92 -7.40
CA GLY A 525 -48.05 42.56 -8.31
C GLY A 525 -47.77 41.71 -9.55
N VAL A 526 -47.55 40.40 -9.36
CA VAL A 526 -47.38 39.45 -10.47
C VAL A 526 -48.66 39.33 -11.31
N LEU A 527 -49.85 39.43 -10.69
CA LEU A 527 -51.15 39.49 -11.39
C LEU A 527 -51.42 40.84 -12.09
N ARG A 528 -50.51 41.82 -12.04
CA ARG A 528 -50.65 43.18 -12.59
C ARG A 528 -51.83 43.97 -11.99
N ASN A 529 -52.28 43.62 -10.78
CA ASN A 529 -53.32 44.34 -10.07
C ASN A 529 -52.71 45.45 -9.19
N HIS A 530 -52.23 46.51 -9.83
CA HIS A 530 -51.49 47.59 -9.17
C HIS A 530 -52.31 48.33 -8.10
N GLU A 531 -53.62 48.48 -8.30
CA GLU A 531 -54.52 49.11 -7.32
C GLU A 531 -54.66 48.25 -6.05
N GLY A 532 -54.76 46.93 -6.23
CA GLY A 532 -54.75 45.97 -5.11
C GLY A 532 -53.45 45.99 -4.31
N VAL A 533 -52.30 46.08 -4.98
CA VAL A 533 -50.98 46.17 -4.33
C VAL A 533 -50.87 47.43 -3.47
N LEU A 534 -51.23 48.60 -4.03
CA LEU A 534 -51.13 49.87 -3.32
C LEU A 534 -52.01 49.89 -2.06
N ARG A 535 -53.24 49.38 -2.16
CA ARG A 535 -54.14 49.26 -1.02
C ARG A 535 -53.53 48.42 0.11
N ILE A 536 -52.98 47.24 -0.21
CA ILE A 536 -52.36 46.35 0.79
C ILE A 536 -51.11 46.99 1.42
N LEU A 537 -50.26 47.63 0.62
CA LEU A 537 -49.04 48.27 1.11
C LEU A 537 -49.33 49.49 2.00
N VAL A 538 -50.38 50.25 1.71
CA VAL A 538 -50.79 51.43 2.48
C VAL A 538 -51.56 51.04 3.74
N GLU A 539 -52.55 50.16 3.63
CA GLU A 539 -53.49 49.87 4.71
C GLU A 539 -52.96 48.81 5.70
N GLU A 540 -52.15 47.85 5.24
CA GLU A 540 -51.77 46.68 6.04
C GLU A 540 -50.27 46.66 6.41
N VAL A 541 -49.37 46.85 5.43
CA VAL A 541 -47.91 46.78 5.62
C VAL A 541 -47.33 48.12 6.13
N GLY A 542 -47.93 49.24 5.73
CA GLY A 542 -47.62 50.60 6.18
C GLY A 542 -46.37 51.22 5.56
N VAL A 543 -45.88 50.79 4.39
CA VAL A 543 -44.56 51.16 3.81
C VAL A 543 -44.54 52.53 3.11
N PHE A 544 -45.51 53.42 3.34
CA PHE A 544 -45.39 54.82 2.91
C PHE A 544 -45.10 55.72 4.11
N VAL A 545 -43.84 56.17 4.22
CA VAL A 545 -43.51 57.47 4.82
C VAL A 545 -42.71 58.22 3.75
N GLY A 546 -43.39 59.13 3.03
CA GLY A 546 -42.77 60.15 2.18
C GLY A 546 -42.23 59.65 0.85
#